data_AF-A0A855WT46-F1
#
_entry.id   AF-A0A855WT46-F1
#
_cell.length_a   1.000
_cell.length_b   1.000
_cell.length_c   1.000
_cell.angle_alpha   90.00
_cell.angle_beta   90.00
_cell.angle_gamma   90.00
#
_symmetry.space_group_name_H-M   'P 1'
#
loop_
_entity.id
_entity.type
_entity.pdbx_description
1 polymer ?
#
loop_
_entity_poly.entity_id
_entity_poly.type
_entity_poly.pdbx_seq_one_letter_code
_entity_poly.pdbx_strand_id
1 'polypeptide(L)'
;MIVGLATFFSRSAVTAFVPAELPIVIHYGLNDSHSRSWVRENDDGVVGICYFQRFAGNYTDGTLLYRTIAPNGSEHIDSVTTGTRMEKSVLLYDSLSEPHIFMARSNEFDQIIEHYFRRDTGQWQSDTIMHFYGEGGKFIYEMSAEPGPDYSFHLLVLKTRSDIDSDDFMDAWINSFLYHVTNATGNWQKELIQNYDMAFTYDMYIKTSCRQDIKVDRDGYVHVTFAEQIYGGTYPSRLLYATNKTGTWQIEVALNYEPGSTDDAGWFPSLCFDTNDVPYIACDYIDRVPTYSAYLWKLLLLKRIGDGSWTSEVVATQSDGYSGGDGTQFTGGLAHLVFDRSNTPHIVFSDIASTHWPIRNQCVNVGNIRYAVRAGATWDIRTIYRQPLPTGFYNATEMLELCLNIPKRTDTMRVIGVELVVTGEYEYTTSLLEFAWGVPCCTGTTGNVNAEGIVDLADLSALVSYLTGGGYVLPCPAEANINVTGIVDLSDLTALVSYLTVGTYVLPPCPQESLTP
;
A
#
# COMPACT_ATOMS: atom_id res chain seq x y z
N MET A 1 57.83 -5.71 -28.78
CA MET A 1 56.81 -6.32 -29.63
C MET A 1 55.69 -6.75 -28.70
N ILE A 2 54.66 -5.92 -28.62
CA ILE A 2 53.52 -6.02 -27.68
C ILE A 2 52.42 -6.79 -28.42
N VAL A 3 51.87 -7.84 -27.81
CA VAL A 3 50.65 -8.48 -28.31
C VAL A 3 49.66 -8.52 -27.15
N GLY A 4 48.65 -7.64 -27.24
CA GLY A 4 47.49 -7.64 -26.39
C GLY A 4 46.40 -8.57 -26.94
N LEU A 5 45.70 -9.26 -26.05
CA LEU A 5 44.39 -9.83 -26.32
C LEU A 5 43.36 -8.93 -25.66
N ALA A 6 42.59 -8.21 -26.48
CA ALA A 6 41.37 -7.53 -26.07
C ALA A 6 40.19 -8.37 -26.58
N THR A 7 39.42 -8.91 -25.64
CA THR A 7 38.12 -9.55 -25.88
C THR A 7 37.08 -8.44 -26.10
N PHE A 8 36.46 -8.42 -27.28
CA PHE A 8 35.29 -7.60 -27.57
C PHE A 8 34.04 -8.24 -26.96
N PHE A 9 33.46 -7.61 -25.94
CA PHE A 9 32.03 -7.75 -25.64
C PHE A 9 31.35 -6.48 -26.15
N SER A 10 30.61 -6.58 -27.25
CA SER A 10 29.67 -5.54 -27.67
C SER A 10 28.46 -5.60 -26.74
N ARG A 11 28.38 -4.67 -25.77
CA ARG A 11 27.12 -4.33 -25.12
C ARG A 11 26.28 -3.52 -26.10
N SER A 12 25.22 -4.13 -26.61
CA SER A 12 24.14 -3.37 -27.25
C SER A 12 23.53 -2.44 -26.21
N ALA A 13 23.40 -1.16 -26.58
CA ALA A 13 22.77 -0.14 -25.77
C ALA A 13 21.28 -0.50 -25.58
N VAL A 14 20.90 -0.77 -24.33
CA VAL A 14 19.51 -0.76 -23.87
C VAL A 14 19.13 0.71 -23.70
N THR A 15 18.01 1.12 -24.29
CA THR A 15 17.38 2.41 -24.03
C THR A 15 16.99 2.44 -22.55
N ALA A 16 17.80 3.18 -21.79
CA ALA A 16 17.61 3.40 -20.37
C ALA A 16 16.23 3.97 -20.08
N PHE A 17 15.59 3.43 -19.04
CA PHE A 17 14.67 4.17 -18.21
C PHE A 17 15.24 5.58 -17.98
N VAL A 18 14.42 6.61 -18.15
CA VAL A 18 14.78 7.97 -17.71
C VAL A 18 15.12 7.85 -16.23
N PRO A 19 16.35 8.14 -15.78
CA PRO A 19 16.65 8.11 -14.36
C PRO A 19 15.73 9.13 -13.70
N ALA A 20 15.00 8.67 -12.67
CA ALA A 20 14.35 9.55 -11.73
C ALA A 20 15.34 10.67 -11.34
N GLU A 21 14.84 11.90 -11.29
CA GLU A 21 15.61 13.06 -10.85
C GLU A 21 16.27 12.78 -9.49
N LEU A 22 17.33 13.56 -9.19
CA LEU A 22 18.15 13.43 -7.98
C LEU A 22 17.30 13.09 -6.73
N PRO A 23 17.73 12.13 -5.89
CA PRO A 23 16.99 11.80 -4.68
C PRO A 23 16.79 13.06 -3.84
N ILE A 24 15.53 13.40 -3.56
CA ILE A 24 15.19 14.47 -2.65
C ILE A 24 15.62 14.02 -1.26
N VAL A 25 16.58 14.69 -0.65
CA VAL A 25 16.98 14.41 0.72
C VAL A 25 15.96 15.05 1.66
N ILE A 26 15.04 14.25 2.18
CA ILE A 26 14.16 14.65 3.28
C ILE A 26 14.81 14.19 4.59
N HIS A 27 15.04 15.12 5.51
CA HIS A 27 15.53 14.79 6.86
C HIS A 27 14.36 14.28 7.70
N TYR A 28 14.23 12.96 7.79
CA TYR A 28 13.23 12.31 8.64
C TYR A 28 13.81 12.06 10.03
N GLY A 29 13.00 12.24 11.07
CA GLY A 29 13.31 11.74 12.42
C GLY A 29 12.44 10.51 12.68
N LEU A 30 13.02 9.53 13.38
CA LEU A 30 12.56 8.16 13.65
C LEU A 30 11.11 7.89 14.10
N ASN A 31 10.23 8.87 14.16
CA ASN A 31 8.84 8.64 14.55
C ASN A 31 7.90 8.91 13.36
N ASP A 32 7.05 7.91 13.11
CA ASP A 32 5.67 8.14 12.71
C ASP A 32 5.34 8.53 11.27
N SER A 33 5.20 7.51 10.44
CA SER A 33 3.89 7.30 9.84
C SER A 33 3.63 5.79 9.75
N HIS A 34 3.03 5.25 10.81
CA HIS A 34 2.29 3.98 10.74
C HIS A 34 0.90 4.22 10.12
N SER A 35 0.74 5.32 9.39
CA SER A 35 -0.56 5.73 8.89
C SER A 35 -0.78 5.08 7.54
N ARG A 36 -1.89 4.36 7.37
CA ARG A 36 -2.35 4.04 6.01
C ARG A 36 -2.94 5.31 5.40
N SER A 37 -2.87 5.46 4.09
CA SER A 37 -3.50 6.57 3.34
C SER A 37 -2.74 7.90 3.37
N TRP A 38 -1.43 7.91 3.60
CA TRP A 38 -0.60 9.11 3.41
C TRP A 38 -0.45 9.51 1.92
N VAL A 39 -0.75 8.57 1.02
CA VAL A 39 -0.89 8.78 -0.42
C VAL A 39 -2.29 8.42 -0.89
N ARG A 40 -2.84 9.25 -1.76
CA ARG A 40 -4.05 8.93 -2.54
C ARG A 40 -3.93 9.47 -3.95
N GLU A 41 -4.70 8.89 -4.84
CA GLU A 41 -4.92 9.42 -6.19
C GLU A 41 -6.37 9.89 -6.29
N ASN A 42 -6.59 11.08 -6.85
CA ASN A 42 -7.92 11.61 -7.08
C ASN A 42 -8.50 11.13 -8.43
N ASP A 43 -9.74 11.50 -8.72
CA ASP A 43 -10.41 11.06 -9.96
C ASP A 43 -9.78 11.65 -11.23
N ASP A 44 -9.00 12.71 -11.12
CA ASP A 44 -8.26 13.33 -12.22
C ASP A 44 -6.87 12.71 -12.45
N GLY A 45 -6.51 11.68 -11.67
CA GLY A 45 -5.25 10.98 -11.75
C GLY A 45 -4.07 11.75 -11.14
N VAL A 46 -4.35 12.78 -10.34
CA VAL A 46 -3.35 13.49 -9.55
C VAL A 46 -3.10 12.66 -8.29
N VAL A 47 -1.83 12.33 -8.07
CA VAL A 47 -1.36 11.70 -6.85
C VAL A 47 -1.05 12.78 -5.83
N GLY A 48 -1.67 12.71 -4.67
CA GLY A 48 -1.33 13.53 -3.50
C GLY A 48 -0.58 12.72 -2.47
N ILE A 49 0.35 13.38 -1.78
CA ILE A 49 1.24 12.80 -0.79
C ILE A 49 1.35 13.77 0.38
N CYS A 50 1.00 13.33 1.57
CA CYS A 50 1.23 14.10 2.79
C CYS A 50 2.42 13.53 3.57
N TYR A 51 3.33 14.38 4.02
CA TYR A 51 4.49 13.96 4.82
C TYR A 51 5.00 15.08 5.72
N PHE A 52 5.72 14.70 6.77
CA PHE A 52 6.30 15.65 7.71
C PHE A 52 7.76 15.94 7.37
N GLN A 53 8.11 17.22 7.27
CA GLN A 53 9.50 17.69 7.22
C GLN A 53 9.89 18.22 8.60
N ARG A 54 10.72 17.48 9.34
CA ARG A 54 11.17 17.90 10.67
C ARG A 54 12.21 19.00 10.61
N PHE A 55 12.29 19.79 11.68
CA PHE A 55 13.37 20.76 11.85
C PHE A 55 14.66 20.08 12.29
N ALA A 56 15.80 20.58 11.79
CA ALA A 56 17.10 20.02 12.15
C ALA A 56 17.31 20.01 13.67
N GLY A 57 17.60 18.82 14.23
CA GLY A 57 17.81 18.62 15.66
C GLY A 57 16.55 18.59 16.52
N ASN A 58 15.35 18.53 15.92
CA ASN A 58 14.08 18.44 16.65
C ASN A 58 13.25 17.24 16.17
N TYR A 59 12.85 16.38 17.10
CA TYR A 59 12.08 15.18 16.80
C TYR A 59 10.56 15.40 16.79
N THR A 60 10.05 16.48 17.38
CA THR A 60 8.60 16.70 17.48
C THR A 60 8.11 17.79 16.55
N ASP A 61 9.00 18.68 16.10
CA ASP A 61 8.60 19.90 15.40
C ASP A 61 8.97 19.83 13.93
N GLY A 62 8.07 20.35 13.09
CA GLY A 62 8.26 20.35 11.65
C GLY A 62 7.18 21.07 10.88
N THR A 63 7.17 20.84 9.58
CA THR A 63 6.15 21.31 8.64
C THR A 63 5.46 20.12 8.00
N LEU A 64 4.13 20.08 8.04
CA LEU A 64 3.32 19.16 7.24
C LEU A 64 3.30 19.69 5.81
N LEU A 65 3.80 18.88 4.88
CA LEU A 65 3.85 19.18 3.46
C LEU A 65 2.82 18.33 2.71
N TYR A 66 2.24 18.93 1.67
CA TYR A 66 1.39 18.26 0.70
C TYR A 66 2.03 18.38 -0.68
N ARG A 67 2.43 17.26 -1.25
CA ARG A 67 2.97 17.18 -2.61
C ARG A 67 1.92 16.62 -3.55
N THR A 68 1.78 17.19 -4.73
CA THR A 68 1.00 16.62 -5.82
C THR A 68 1.88 16.27 -7.00
N ILE A 69 1.50 15.20 -7.70
CA ILE A 69 2.11 14.74 -8.94
C ILE A 69 0.96 14.58 -9.94
N ALA A 70 0.92 15.46 -10.93
CA ALA A 70 -0.09 15.43 -11.98
C ALA A 70 0.20 14.30 -13.00
N PRO A 71 -0.79 13.86 -13.79
CA PRO A 71 -0.59 12.80 -14.80
C PRO A 71 0.53 13.06 -15.82
N ASN A 72 0.90 14.32 -16.05
CA ASN A 72 2.01 14.71 -16.93
C ASN A 72 3.39 14.70 -16.22
N GLY A 73 3.45 14.24 -14.97
CA GLY A 73 4.64 14.24 -14.12
C GLY A 73 4.98 15.59 -13.47
N SER A 74 4.20 16.65 -13.71
CA SER A 74 4.48 17.94 -13.07
C SER A 74 4.15 17.88 -11.58
N GLU A 75 5.05 18.41 -10.77
CA GLU A 75 4.90 18.37 -9.31
C GLU A 75 4.64 19.75 -8.71
N HIS A 76 3.94 19.74 -7.58
CA HIS A 76 3.75 20.91 -6.74
C HIS A 76 3.88 20.53 -5.26
N ILE A 77 4.46 21.41 -4.45
CA ILE A 77 4.62 21.19 -3.00
C ILE A 77 4.07 22.41 -2.27
N ASP A 78 3.18 22.13 -1.33
CA ASP A 78 2.52 23.10 -0.47
C ASP A 78 2.86 22.85 0.99
N SER A 79 3.12 23.92 1.74
CA SER A 79 3.11 23.87 3.20
C SER A 79 1.67 23.95 3.72
N VAL A 80 1.23 22.92 4.44
CA VAL A 80 -0.11 22.82 5.02
C VAL A 80 -0.15 23.55 6.36
N THR A 81 0.77 23.18 7.25
CA THR A 81 0.93 23.77 8.59
C THR A 81 2.34 23.55 9.11
N THR A 82 2.73 24.36 10.09
CA THR A 82 4.00 24.25 10.80
C THR A 82 3.69 24.27 12.29
N GLY A 83 4.26 23.33 13.04
CA GLY A 83 3.91 23.20 14.45
C GLY A 83 4.77 22.22 15.22
N THR A 84 4.43 22.10 16.50
CA THR A 84 5.05 21.17 17.45
C THR A 84 4.17 19.93 17.59
N ARG A 85 4.80 18.77 17.78
CA ARG A 85 4.15 17.46 18.02
C ARG A 85 3.13 17.07 16.97
N MET A 86 3.52 17.13 15.71
CA MET A 86 2.77 16.48 14.63
C MET A 86 3.06 14.97 14.69
N GLU A 87 2.03 14.15 14.82
CA GLU A 87 2.20 12.71 15.04
C GLU A 87 1.87 11.91 13.78
N LYS A 88 0.62 11.94 13.35
CA LYS A 88 0.12 11.12 12.24
C LYS A 88 -0.62 11.98 11.25
N SER A 89 -0.53 11.66 9.98
CA SER A 89 -1.39 12.27 8.97
C SER A 89 -1.92 11.25 7.99
N VAL A 90 -3.13 11.48 7.51
CA VAL A 90 -3.75 10.73 6.43
C VAL A 90 -4.34 11.72 5.44
N LEU A 91 -4.24 11.39 4.16
CA LEU A 91 -4.75 12.16 3.04
C LEU A 91 -5.95 11.42 2.43
N LEU A 92 -7.00 12.17 2.15
CA LEU A 92 -8.15 11.74 1.36
C LEU A 92 -8.43 12.78 0.27
N TYR A 93 -9.15 12.35 -0.75
CA TYR A 93 -9.81 13.25 -1.68
C TYR A 93 -11.31 13.11 -1.51
N ASP A 94 -12.02 14.23 -1.62
CA ASP A 94 -13.46 14.20 -1.78
C ASP A 94 -13.85 13.91 -3.25
N SER A 95 -15.14 13.90 -3.53
CA SER A 95 -15.64 13.66 -4.90
C SER A 95 -15.34 14.78 -5.90
N LEU A 96 -14.98 15.96 -5.40
CA LEU A 96 -14.57 17.10 -6.22
C LEU A 96 -13.05 17.07 -6.47
N SER A 97 -12.38 15.99 -6.04
CA SER A 97 -10.94 15.84 -6.11
C SER A 97 -10.17 16.88 -5.28
N GLU A 98 -10.83 17.47 -4.27
CA GLU A 98 -10.20 18.38 -3.31
C GLU A 98 -9.50 17.57 -2.20
N PRO A 99 -8.28 17.96 -1.78
CA PRO A 99 -7.54 17.22 -0.76
C PRO A 99 -8.01 17.56 0.67
N HIS A 100 -8.15 16.53 1.48
CA HIS A 100 -8.43 16.59 2.91
C HIS A 100 -7.32 15.87 3.67
N ILE A 101 -6.61 16.56 4.54
CA ILE A 101 -5.56 15.98 5.38
C ILE A 101 -6.04 15.99 6.82
N PHE A 102 -6.10 14.82 7.45
CA PHE A 102 -6.37 14.71 8.88
C PHE A 102 -5.05 14.49 9.59
N MET A 103 -4.76 15.32 10.59
CA MET A 103 -3.52 15.31 11.32
C MET A 103 -3.79 15.10 12.81
N ALA A 104 -3.20 14.05 13.37
CA ALA A 104 -3.13 13.84 14.80
C ALA A 104 -2.01 14.69 15.40
N ARG A 105 -2.32 15.33 16.52
CA ARG A 105 -1.36 16.03 17.37
C ARG A 105 -1.67 15.73 18.82
N SER A 106 -0.65 15.62 19.64
CA SER A 106 -0.85 15.49 21.09
C SER A 106 -0.09 16.55 21.86
N ASN A 107 -0.67 16.95 22.98
CA ASN A 107 0.03 17.67 24.04
C ASN A 107 -0.02 16.83 25.32
N GLU A 108 0.47 17.38 26.44
CA GLU A 108 0.51 16.66 27.72
C GLU A 108 -0.87 16.26 28.26
N PHE A 109 -1.95 16.88 27.78
CA PHE A 109 -3.30 16.74 28.32
C PHE A 109 -4.31 16.17 27.32
N ASP A 110 -4.07 16.30 26.03
CA ASP A 110 -5.07 16.03 25.00
C ASP A 110 -4.43 15.56 23.70
N GLN A 111 -5.14 14.67 23.02
CA GLN A 111 -4.85 14.25 21.65
C GLN A 111 -5.97 14.80 20.77
N ILE A 112 -5.59 15.48 19.71
CA ILE A 112 -6.48 16.24 18.86
C ILE A 112 -6.30 15.78 17.42
N ILE A 113 -7.41 15.65 16.70
CA ILE A 113 -7.36 15.51 15.24
C ILE A 113 -7.77 16.85 14.65
N GLU A 114 -6.86 17.43 13.87
CA GLU A 114 -7.11 18.60 13.04
C GLU A 114 -7.38 18.16 11.61
N HIS A 115 -8.37 18.77 10.97
CA HIS A 115 -8.69 18.56 9.57
C HIS A 115 -8.24 19.79 8.79
N TYR A 116 -7.37 19.57 7.81
CA TYR A 116 -6.92 20.57 6.85
C TYR A 116 -7.57 20.30 5.50
N PHE A 117 -8.09 21.33 4.85
CA PHE A 117 -8.74 21.22 3.56
C PHE A 117 -8.55 22.49 2.73
N ARG A 118 -8.78 22.39 1.42
CA ARG A 118 -8.87 23.54 0.52
C ARG A 118 -10.34 23.82 0.20
N ARG A 119 -10.67 25.10 0.03
CA ARG A 119 -11.93 25.56 -0.61
C ARG A 119 -11.55 26.44 -1.80
N ASP A 120 -12.54 26.96 -2.51
CA ASP A 120 -12.46 27.86 -3.69
C ASP A 120 -11.32 28.89 -3.74
N THR A 121 -10.73 29.29 -2.61
CA THR A 121 -9.60 30.22 -2.52
C THR A 121 -8.24 29.61 -2.80
N GLY A 122 -8.13 28.27 -2.89
CA GLY A 122 -6.87 27.53 -3.04
C GLY A 122 -5.94 27.56 -1.81
N GLN A 123 -6.34 28.25 -0.74
CA GLN A 123 -5.59 28.31 0.52
C GLN A 123 -6.02 27.18 1.47
N TRP A 124 -5.07 26.67 2.25
CA TRP A 124 -5.37 25.72 3.32
C TRP A 124 -6.20 26.39 4.42
N GLN A 125 -7.27 25.70 4.81
CA GLN A 125 -8.10 26.00 5.97
C GLN A 125 -7.97 24.85 6.94
N SER A 126 -8.32 25.09 8.21
CA SER A 126 -8.28 24.04 9.22
C SER A 126 -9.39 24.19 10.25
N ASP A 127 -9.84 23.05 10.77
CA ASP A 127 -10.73 22.94 11.92
C ASP A 127 -10.30 21.78 12.83
N THR A 128 -10.64 21.90 14.11
CA THR A 128 -10.45 20.82 15.07
C THR A 128 -11.68 19.93 15.06
N ILE A 129 -11.51 18.66 14.72
CA ILE A 129 -12.65 17.74 14.53
C ILE A 129 -12.91 16.83 15.72
N MET A 130 -11.86 16.54 16.52
CA MET A 130 -11.99 15.62 17.65
C MET A 130 -10.96 15.93 18.73
N HIS A 131 -11.40 15.84 19.98
CA HIS A 131 -10.56 15.81 21.18
C HIS A 131 -10.67 14.43 21.84
N PHE A 132 -9.59 13.96 22.44
CA PHE A 132 -9.55 12.70 23.20
C PHE A 132 -9.23 12.93 24.69
N TYR A 133 -9.45 14.16 25.17
CA TYR A 133 -9.25 14.54 26.56
C TYR A 133 -9.95 13.59 27.54
N GLY A 134 -9.18 13.03 28.47
CA GLY A 134 -9.68 12.12 29.49
C GLY A 134 -10.03 10.72 28.99
N GLU A 135 -9.79 10.41 27.72
CA GLU A 135 -9.98 9.08 27.15
C GLU A 135 -8.65 8.35 27.18
N GLY A 136 -8.65 7.08 27.60
CA GLY A 136 -7.43 6.29 27.77
C GLY A 136 -6.48 6.36 26.58
N GLY A 137 -5.19 6.14 26.85
CA GLY A 137 -4.13 6.37 25.89
C GLY A 137 -3.57 7.80 25.95
N LYS A 138 -2.26 7.95 25.69
CA LYS A 138 -1.55 9.23 25.67
C LYS A 138 -1.22 9.72 24.27
N PHE A 139 -1.20 8.84 23.28
CA PHE A 139 -0.75 9.12 21.92
C PHE A 139 -1.66 8.49 20.89
N ILE A 140 -1.79 9.12 19.72
CA ILE A 140 -2.39 8.50 18.54
C ILE A 140 -1.27 7.76 17.81
N TYR A 141 -1.27 6.44 17.94
CA TYR A 141 -0.19 5.59 17.48
C TYR A 141 -0.32 5.22 15.99
N GLU A 142 -1.54 4.93 15.51
CA GLU A 142 -1.81 4.73 14.08
C GLU A 142 -3.10 5.44 13.68
N MET A 143 -3.14 5.90 12.43
CA MET A 143 -4.34 6.46 11.83
C MET A 143 -4.51 5.90 10.42
N SER A 144 -5.73 5.56 10.03
CA SER A 144 -6.07 5.15 8.66
C SER A 144 -7.37 5.82 8.28
N ALA A 145 -7.62 6.06 7.00
CA ALA A 145 -8.86 6.70 6.62
C ALA A 145 -9.35 6.29 5.22
N GLU A 146 -10.65 6.40 5.04
CA GLU A 146 -11.34 6.06 3.80
C GLU A 146 -12.53 7.01 3.60
N PRO A 147 -12.80 7.46 2.35
CA PRO A 147 -14.02 8.19 2.05
C PRO A 147 -15.22 7.23 2.05
N GLY A 148 -16.37 7.72 2.51
CA GLY A 148 -17.65 7.04 2.33
C GLY A 148 -18.41 7.52 1.08
N PRO A 149 -19.48 6.82 0.70
CA PRO A 149 -20.26 7.15 -0.50
C PRO A 149 -20.97 8.51 -0.44
N ASP A 150 -21.22 9.05 0.76
CA ASP A 150 -21.98 10.28 0.99
C ASP A 150 -21.10 11.51 1.30
N TYR A 151 -19.89 11.55 0.74
CA TYR A 151 -18.86 12.57 1.07
C TYR A 151 -18.46 12.57 2.55
N SER A 152 -18.77 11.49 3.25
CA SER A 152 -18.32 11.27 4.62
C SER A 152 -16.86 10.85 4.63
N PHE A 153 -16.18 11.16 5.72
CA PHE A 153 -14.84 10.68 6.02
C PHE A 153 -14.94 9.71 7.19
N HIS A 154 -14.18 8.63 7.10
CA HIS A 154 -14.09 7.61 8.14
C HIS A 154 -12.63 7.45 8.50
N LEU A 155 -12.30 7.67 9.77
CA LEU A 155 -10.96 7.49 10.31
C LEU A 155 -10.97 6.33 11.29
N LEU A 156 -9.92 5.52 11.23
CA LEU A 156 -9.58 4.52 12.21
C LEU A 156 -8.41 5.05 13.03
N VAL A 157 -8.60 5.16 14.34
CA VAL A 157 -7.64 5.81 15.26
C VAL A 157 -7.26 4.83 16.34
N LEU A 158 -5.97 4.49 16.42
CA LEU A 158 -5.42 3.62 17.44
C LEU A 158 -4.69 4.44 18.49
N LYS A 159 -5.15 4.40 19.74
CA LYS A 159 -4.50 5.06 20.87
C LYS A 159 -3.78 4.07 21.77
N THR A 160 -2.57 4.43 22.20
CA THR A 160 -1.72 3.63 23.12
C THR A 160 -1.50 4.35 24.44
N ARG A 161 -1.24 3.60 25.52
CA ARG A 161 -1.06 4.15 26.88
C ARG A 161 0.24 4.92 27.10
N SER A 162 1.29 4.56 26.39
CA SER A 162 2.60 5.16 26.52
C SER A 162 3.13 5.65 25.18
N ASP A 163 4.11 6.53 25.27
CA ASP A 163 4.93 6.92 24.14
C ASP A 163 5.74 5.70 23.73
N ILE A 164 5.82 5.40 22.43
CA ILE A 164 6.67 4.30 21.97
C ILE A 164 8.15 4.62 22.17
N ASP A 165 8.50 5.92 22.26
CA ASP A 165 9.85 6.37 22.56
C ASP A 165 10.15 6.36 24.08
N SER A 166 9.19 5.96 24.92
CA SER A 166 9.45 5.76 26.34
C SER A 166 10.16 4.43 26.60
N ASP A 167 10.98 4.39 27.65
CA ASP A 167 11.60 3.14 28.13
C ASP A 167 10.56 2.03 28.43
N ASP A 168 9.30 2.42 28.64
CA ASP A 168 8.15 1.55 28.86
C ASP A 168 7.45 1.18 27.53
N PHE A 169 8.17 1.12 26.40
CA PHE A 169 7.55 0.86 25.10
C PHE A 169 6.71 -0.42 25.13
N MET A 170 7.14 -1.49 25.82
CA MET A 170 6.37 -2.74 25.96
C MET A 170 5.02 -2.57 26.66
N ASP A 171 4.86 -1.55 27.52
CA ASP A 171 3.59 -1.24 28.17
C ASP A 171 2.66 -0.41 27.27
N ALA A 172 3.18 0.22 26.21
CA ALA A 172 2.39 1.03 25.30
C ALA A 172 1.28 0.22 24.58
N TRP A 173 1.52 -1.07 24.38
CA TRP A 173 0.70 -1.99 23.59
C TRP A 173 -0.48 -2.54 24.38
N ILE A 174 -0.39 -2.53 25.71
CA ILE A 174 -1.40 -3.08 26.61
C ILE A 174 -2.54 -2.07 26.79
N ASN A 175 -3.78 -2.53 26.63
CA ASN A 175 -4.99 -1.72 26.67
C ASN A 175 -4.96 -0.56 25.66
N SER A 176 -4.72 -0.91 24.41
CA SER A 176 -4.85 0.00 23.27
C SER A 176 -6.33 0.20 22.92
N PHE A 177 -6.68 1.40 22.48
CA PHE A 177 -8.06 1.78 22.17
C PHE A 177 -8.22 2.04 20.68
N LEU A 178 -9.09 1.26 20.02
CA LEU A 178 -9.41 1.42 18.61
C LEU A 178 -10.71 2.19 18.46
N TYR A 179 -10.65 3.38 17.87
CA TYR A 179 -11.81 4.24 17.62
C TYR A 179 -12.12 4.33 16.12
N HIS A 180 -13.40 4.34 15.81
CA HIS A 180 -13.92 4.85 14.55
C HIS A 180 -14.35 6.30 14.74
N VAL A 181 -13.89 7.20 13.88
CA VAL A 181 -14.27 8.62 13.86
C VAL A 181 -14.88 8.94 12.50
N THR A 182 -16.04 9.60 12.47
CA THR A 182 -16.73 9.91 11.21
C THR A 182 -17.60 11.15 11.28
N ASN A 183 -17.84 11.78 10.14
CA ASN A 183 -18.82 12.85 9.96
C ASN A 183 -20.09 12.40 9.19
N ALA A 184 -20.32 11.09 9.01
CA ALA A 184 -21.42 10.57 8.18
C ALA A 184 -22.83 11.04 8.60
N THR A 185 -23.02 11.48 9.85
CA THR A 185 -24.30 12.04 10.35
C THR A 185 -24.38 13.58 10.21
N GLY A 186 -23.44 14.20 9.51
CA GLY A 186 -23.29 15.64 9.37
C GLY A 186 -22.54 16.32 10.52
N ASN A 187 -22.22 15.59 11.60
CA ASN A 187 -21.34 16.04 12.68
C ASN A 187 -20.28 14.98 12.95
N TRP A 188 -19.10 15.41 13.40
CA TRP A 188 -18.06 14.48 13.84
C TRP A 188 -18.51 13.71 15.07
N GLN A 189 -18.41 12.39 14.98
CA GLN A 189 -18.73 11.43 16.01
C GLN A 189 -17.56 10.46 16.14
N LYS A 190 -17.44 9.86 17.32
CA LYS A 190 -16.50 8.76 17.55
C LYS A 190 -17.19 7.63 18.29
N GLU A 191 -16.75 6.41 17.99
CA GLU A 191 -17.21 5.18 18.61
C GLU A 191 -15.99 4.31 18.95
N LEU A 192 -15.99 3.72 20.14
CA LEU A 192 -14.99 2.72 20.50
C LEU A 192 -15.36 1.40 19.83
N ILE A 193 -14.50 0.90 18.95
CA ILE A 193 -14.65 -0.42 18.31
C ILE A 193 -14.26 -1.49 19.33
N GLN A 194 -13.03 -1.40 19.85
CA GLN A 194 -12.49 -2.37 20.79
C GLN A 194 -11.39 -1.74 21.66
N ASN A 195 -11.33 -2.18 22.92
CA ASN A 195 -10.16 -2.03 23.77
C ASN A 195 -9.47 -3.40 23.84
N TYR A 196 -8.23 -3.46 23.40
CA TYR A 196 -7.51 -4.71 23.20
C TYR A 196 -6.02 -4.50 23.41
N ASP A 197 -5.31 -5.61 23.54
CA ASP A 197 -3.86 -5.56 23.57
C ASP A 197 -3.33 -5.66 22.14
N MET A 198 -2.59 -4.66 21.72
CA MET A 198 -2.06 -4.58 20.36
C MET A 198 -0.95 -5.61 20.16
N ALA A 199 -0.96 -6.30 19.03
CA ALA A 199 0.13 -7.21 18.64
C ALA A 199 1.48 -6.49 18.72
N PHE A 200 2.40 -7.02 19.53
CA PHE A 200 3.77 -6.54 19.64
C PHE A 200 4.75 -7.60 19.18
N THR A 201 5.99 -7.20 18.91
CA THR A 201 7.06 -8.14 18.59
C THR A 201 8.17 -8.06 19.62
N TYR A 202 8.78 -9.21 19.90
CA TYR A 202 10.06 -9.30 20.58
C TYR A 202 11.24 -8.93 19.67
N ASP A 203 10.98 -8.86 18.36
CA ASP A 203 11.96 -8.47 17.35
C ASP A 203 12.18 -6.96 17.47
N MET A 204 13.33 -6.58 18.01
CA MET A 204 13.63 -5.17 18.23
C MET A 204 13.63 -4.46 16.87
N TYR A 205 12.71 -3.49 16.75
CA TYR A 205 12.65 -2.48 15.69
C TYR A 205 12.10 -2.90 14.31
N ILE A 206 10.84 -3.37 14.27
CA ILE A 206 10.06 -3.17 13.04
C ILE A 206 9.57 -1.72 13.05
N LYS A 207 10.36 -0.81 12.46
CA LYS A 207 10.05 0.63 12.40
C LYS A 207 8.76 0.94 11.62
N THR A 208 8.20 -0.04 10.92
CA THR A 208 7.24 0.14 9.82
C THR A 208 6.00 -0.74 9.92
N SER A 209 5.73 -1.34 11.08
CA SER A 209 4.59 -2.25 11.20
C SER A 209 3.29 -1.46 11.18
N CYS A 210 2.57 -1.51 10.08
CA CYS A 210 1.15 -1.16 10.08
C CYS A 210 0.36 -2.32 10.72
N ARG A 211 -0.56 -2.01 11.63
CA ARG A 211 -1.31 -3.03 12.39
C ARG A 211 -2.80 -2.98 12.15
N GLN A 212 -3.27 -2.04 11.35
CA GLN A 212 -4.68 -1.89 11.03
C GLN A 212 -4.92 -1.36 9.62
N ASP A 213 -6.11 -1.63 9.08
CA ASP A 213 -6.60 -0.98 7.86
C ASP A 213 -8.11 -0.80 7.94
N ILE A 214 -8.63 0.17 7.18
CA ILE A 214 -10.05 0.53 7.12
C ILE A 214 -10.53 0.59 5.68
N LYS A 215 -11.74 0.10 5.43
CA LYS A 215 -12.48 0.28 4.19
C LYS A 215 -13.93 0.61 4.47
N VAL A 216 -14.54 1.37 3.57
CA VAL A 216 -15.97 1.67 3.57
C VAL A 216 -16.55 1.04 2.32
N ASP A 217 -17.59 0.23 2.47
CA ASP A 217 -18.23 -0.41 1.33
C ASP A 217 -19.20 0.54 0.61
N ARG A 218 -19.81 0.05 -0.48
CA ARG A 218 -20.73 0.87 -1.30
C ARG A 218 -22.00 1.32 -0.56
N ASP A 219 -22.36 0.62 0.52
CA ASP A 219 -23.54 0.92 1.35
C ASP A 219 -23.18 1.84 2.53
N GLY A 220 -21.91 2.28 2.62
CA GLY A 220 -21.42 3.17 3.68
C GLY A 220 -21.08 2.46 4.98
N TYR A 221 -21.07 1.13 5.01
CA TYR A 221 -20.65 0.37 6.17
C TYR A 221 -19.14 0.32 6.27
N VAL A 222 -18.66 0.41 7.50
CA VAL A 222 -17.24 0.42 7.81
C VAL A 222 -16.78 -0.99 8.10
N HIS A 223 -15.61 -1.29 7.58
CA HIS A 223 -14.90 -2.54 7.74
C HIS A 223 -13.49 -2.22 8.19
N VAL A 224 -13.02 -2.90 9.23
CA VAL A 224 -11.68 -2.71 9.79
C VAL A 224 -11.02 -4.05 9.98
N THR A 225 -9.71 -4.08 9.85
CA THR A 225 -8.88 -5.22 10.21
C THR A 225 -7.80 -4.73 11.17
N PHE A 226 -7.46 -5.52 12.19
CA PHE A 226 -6.45 -5.16 13.17
C PHE A 226 -5.87 -6.39 13.89
N ALA A 227 -4.60 -6.32 14.30
CA ALA A 227 -3.90 -7.43 14.94
C ALA A 227 -3.93 -7.34 16.48
N GLU A 228 -4.48 -8.36 17.13
CA GLU A 228 -4.58 -8.46 18.60
C GLU A 228 -3.53 -9.42 19.16
N GLN A 229 -2.88 -9.00 20.23
CA GLN A 229 -1.99 -9.81 21.06
C GLN A 229 -2.80 -10.67 22.04
N ILE A 230 -2.50 -11.97 22.10
CA ILE A 230 -3.12 -12.87 23.07
C ILE A 230 -2.18 -13.10 24.24
N TYR A 231 -2.57 -12.61 25.41
CA TYR A 231 -1.83 -12.85 26.65
C TYR A 231 -1.94 -14.31 27.09
N GLY A 232 -0.79 -14.96 27.21
CA GLY A 232 -0.63 -16.37 27.55
C GLY A 232 0.85 -16.76 27.55
N GLY A 233 1.16 -18.03 27.83
CA GLY A 233 2.54 -18.48 27.98
C GLY A 233 3.46 -18.28 26.77
N THR A 234 2.89 -18.05 25.58
CA THR A 234 3.62 -17.94 24.30
C THR A 234 3.36 -16.64 23.52
N TYR A 235 2.57 -15.71 24.06
CA TYR A 235 2.23 -14.41 23.43
C TYR A 235 2.05 -14.44 21.89
N PRO A 236 1.14 -15.27 21.33
CA PRO A 236 0.85 -15.23 19.91
C PRO A 236 -0.09 -14.06 19.58
N SER A 237 -0.17 -13.67 18.31
CA SER A 237 -1.14 -12.70 17.82
C SER A 237 -2.13 -13.32 16.83
N ARG A 238 -3.29 -12.67 16.69
CA ARG A 238 -4.33 -13.03 15.71
C ARG A 238 -4.82 -11.81 14.95
N LEU A 239 -5.32 -12.04 13.75
CA LEU A 239 -5.96 -11.00 12.94
C LEU A 239 -7.46 -10.98 13.22
N LEU A 240 -7.97 -9.82 13.61
CA LEU A 240 -9.38 -9.55 13.77
C LEU A 240 -9.90 -8.75 12.59
N TYR A 241 -11.14 -9.00 12.23
CA TYR A 241 -11.93 -8.17 11.33
C TYR A 241 -13.18 -7.70 12.07
N ALA A 242 -13.54 -6.43 11.91
CA ALA A 242 -14.76 -5.88 12.48
C ALA A 242 -15.56 -5.07 11.47
N THR A 243 -16.88 -5.05 11.63
CA THR A 243 -17.78 -4.27 10.79
C THR A 243 -19.01 -3.79 11.53
N ASN A 244 -19.55 -2.64 11.14
CA ASN A 244 -20.78 -2.08 11.70
C ASN A 244 -22.05 -2.38 10.87
N LYS A 245 -21.98 -3.34 9.93
CA LYS A 245 -23.10 -3.73 9.02
C LYS A 245 -24.44 -4.01 9.72
N THR A 246 -24.44 -4.46 10.97
CA THR A 246 -25.66 -4.78 11.72
C THR A 246 -26.16 -3.63 12.59
N GLY A 247 -25.58 -2.43 12.44
CA GLY A 247 -25.85 -1.26 13.30
C GLY A 247 -25.07 -1.26 14.62
N THR A 248 -24.26 -2.28 14.86
CA THR A 248 -23.29 -2.38 15.98
C THR A 248 -22.02 -3.08 15.47
N TRP A 249 -20.88 -2.83 16.11
CA TRP A 249 -19.64 -3.51 15.77
C TRP A 249 -19.74 -5.02 16.03
N GLN A 250 -19.58 -5.81 14.97
CA GLN A 250 -19.37 -7.25 15.01
C GLN A 250 -17.89 -7.52 14.76
N ILE A 251 -17.28 -8.34 15.61
CA ILE A 251 -15.85 -8.70 15.52
C ILE A 251 -15.73 -10.21 15.32
N GLU A 252 -14.90 -10.62 14.37
CA GLU A 252 -14.59 -12.01 14.04
C GLU A 252 -13.08 -12.21 13.88
N VAL A 253 -12.62 -13.45 14.08
CA VAL A 253 -11.21 -13.83 13.88
C VAL A 253 -11.02 -14.18 12.41
N ALA A 254 -10.30 -13.34 11.67
CA ALA A 254 -10.01 -13.55 10.25
C ALA A 254 -8.88 -14.56 10.04
N LEU A 255 -7.88 -14.54 10.92
CA LEU A 255 -6.76 -15.47 10.91
C LEU A 255 -6.28 -15.70 12.34
N ASN A 256 -6.12 -16.97 12.70
CA ASN A 256 -5.65 -17.36 14.02
C ASN A 256 -4.24 -17.98 13.92
N TYR A 257 -3.50 -17.91 15.01
CA TYR A 257 -2.24 -18.64 15.19
C TYR A 257 -2.50 -20.14 15.39
N GLU A 258 -1.49 -20.97 15.13
CA GLU A 258 -1.58 -22.41 15.38
C GLU A 258 -1.64 -22.70 16.90
N PRO A 259 -2.63 -23.48 17.39
CA PRO A 259 -2.75 -23.77 18.83
C PRO A 259 -1.46 -24.34 19.44
N GLY A 260 -0.99 -23.70 20.52
CA GLY A 260 0.23 -24.11 21.24
C GLY A 260 1.54 -23.61 20.62
N SER A 261 1.47 -22.84 19.54
CA SER A 261 2.62 -22.15 18.95
C SER A 261 2.89 -20.79 19.63
N THR A 262 4.01 -20.19 19.24
CA THR A 262 4.36 -18.78 19.46
C THR A 262 4.13 -17.95 18.19
N ASP A 263 3.32 -18.44 17.25
CA ASP A 263 3.19 -17.81 15.93
C ASP A 263 2.41 -16.50 16.01
N ASP A 264 2.69 -15.62 15.04
CA ASP A 264 1.95 -14.37 14.87
C ASP A 264 1.13 -14.39 13.59
N ALA A 265 -0.11 -13.94 13.67
CA ALA A 265 -1.02 -13.84 12.53
C ALA A 265 -1.52 -12.40 12.36
N GLY A 266 -1.43 -11.88 11.14
CA GLY A 266 -2.09 -10.63 10.76
C GLY A 266 -1.21 -9.40 10.70
N TRP A 267 0.09 -9.57 10.44
CA TRP A 267 1.01 -8.45 10.31
C TRP A 267 0.82 -7.72 8.97
N PHE A 268 1.04 -6.40 8.94
CA PHE A 268 0.86 -5.54 7.76
C PHE A 268 -0.48 -5.74 7.02
N PRO A 269 -1.63 -5.77 7.72
CA PRO A 269 -2.87 -6.10 7.07
C PRO A 269 -3.26 -5.01 6.07
N SER A 270 -3.77 -5.41 4.91
CA SER A 270 -4.38 -4.53 3.92
C SER A 270 -5.74 -5.10 3.50
N LEU A 271 -6.79 -4.35 3.80
CA LEU A 271 -8.17 -4.70 3.57
C LEU A 271 -8.62 -4.14 2.22
N CYS A 272 -9.29 -4.95 1.42
CA CYS A 272 -9.93 -4.51 0.19
C CYS A 272 -11.22 -5.29 -0.06
N PHE A 273 -12.05 -4.79 -0.95
CA PHE A 273 -13.23 -5.50 -1.43
C PHE A 273 -13.05 -5.93 -2.87
N ASP A 274 -13.61 -7.08 -3.19
CA ASP A 274 -13.83 -7.48 -4.56
C ASP A 274 -15.07 -6.77 -5.14
N THR A 275 -15.38 -6.97 -6.42
CA THR A 275 -16.52 -6.33 -7.10
C THR A 275 -17.90 -6.71 -6.54
N ASN A 276 -17.98 -7.71 -5.68
CA ASN A 276 -19.19 -8.15 -4.98
C ASN A 276 -19.22 -7.71 -3.50
N ASP A 277 -18.37 -6.75 -3.11
CA ASP A 277 -18.16 -6.30 -1.73
C ASP A 277 -17.75 -7.42 -0.76
N VAL A 278 -17.14 -8.50 -1.27
CA VAL A 278 -16.58 -9.53 -0.40
C VAL A 278 -15.27 -9.01 0.18
N PRO A 279 -15.09 -9.02 1.51
CA PRO A 279 -13.83 -8.61 2.13
C PRO A 279 -12.69 -9.59 1.84
N TYR A 280 -11.54 -9.04 1.47
CA TYR A 280 -10.26 -9.74 1.39
C TYR A 280 -9.21 -9.00 2.21
N ILE A 281 -8.27 -9.73 2.79
CA ILE A 281 -7.17 -9.16 3.55
C ILE A 281 -5.85 -9.78 3.08
N ALA A 282 -4.91 -8.95 2.62
CA ALA A 282 -3.52 -9.37 2.50
C ALA A 282 -2.81 -9.11 3.82
N CYS A 283 -2.08 -10.09 4.35
CA CYS A 283 -1.34 -9.95 5.60
C CYS A 283 -0.24 -11.00 5.73
N ASP A 284 0.67 -10.78 6.66
CA ASP A 284 1.73 -11.73 6.98
C ASP A 284 1.32 -12.68 8.11
N TYR A 285 1.83 -13.90 8.01
CA TYR A 285 1.85 -14.89 9.08
C TYR A 285 3.31 -15.24 9.38
N ILE A 286 3.66 -15.25 10.66
CA ILE A 286 5.02 -15.43 11.14
C ILE A 286 5.06 -16.72 11.96
N ASP A 287 5.80 -17.71 11.47
CA ASP A 287 6.08 -18.91 12.26
C ASP A 287 7.31 -18.62 13.16
N ARG A 288 7.20 -18.96 14.44
CA ARG A 288 8.27 -18.72 15.43
C ARG A 288 8.83 -20.01 16.01
N VAL A 289 10.13 -20.00 16.34
CA VAL A 289 10.74 -21.06 17.13
C VAL A 289 10.44 -20.85 18.62
N PRO A 290 10.61 -21.87 19.50
CA PRO A 290 10.29 -21.74 20.93
C PRO A 290 11.03 -20.63 21.69
N THR A 291 12.12 -20.08 21.12
CA THR A 291 12.83 -18.92 21.67
C THR A 291 12.25 -17.58 21.20
N TYR A 292 11.08 -17.59 20.58
CA TYR A 292 10.37 -16.42 20.04
C TYR A 292 11.01 -15.75 18.83
N SER A 293 12.12 -16.26 18.29
CA SER A 293 12.62 -15.77 17.00
C SER A 293 11.70 -16.25 15.89
N ALA A 294 11.34 -15.37 14.97
CA ALA A 294 10.75 -15.77 13.72
C ALA A 294 11.71 -16.58 12.87
N TYR A 295 11.20 -17.62 12.20
CA TYR A 295 11.97 -18.41 11.24
C TYR A 295 11.34 -18.48 9.85
N LEU A 296 10.05 -18.13 9.73
CA LEU A 296 9.35 -18.01 8.45
C LEU A 296 8.36 -16.84 8.52
N TRP A 297 8.40 -15.95 7.53
CA TRP A 297 7.34 -14.97 7.28
C TRP A 297 6.76 -15.24 5.89
N LYS A 298 5.45 -15.42 5.82
CA LYS A 298 4.72 -15.69 4.58
C LYS A 298 3.59 -14.67 4.39
N LEU A 299 3.47 -14.20 3.16
CA LEU A 299 2.35 -13.36 2.73
C LEU A 299 1.15 -14.25 2.42
N LEU A 300 0.01 -13.94 3.03
CA LEU A 300 -1.27 -14.60 2.83
C LEU A 300 -2.29 -13.65 2.18
N LEU A 301 -3.20 -14.22 1.39
CA LEU A 301 -4.46 -13.59 1.00
C LEU A 301 -5.61 -14.32 1.71
N LEU A 302 -6.38 -13.58 2.49
CA LEU A 302 -7.58 -14.07 3.17
C LEU A 302 -8.81 -13.64 2.39
N LYS A 303 -9.80 -14.53 2.31
CA LYS A 303 -11.12 -14.27 1.73
C LYS A 303 -12.21 -14.65 2.71
N ARG A 304 -13.17 -13.76 2.92
CA ARG A 304 -14.38 -14.08 3.70
C ARG A 304 -15.33 -14.95 2.86
N ILE A 305 -15.78 -16.08 3.40
CA ILE A 305 -16.62 -17.07 2.66
C ILE A 305 -18.08 -17.13 3.15
N GLY A 306 -18.49 -16.25 4.06
CA GLY A 306 -19.83 -16.23 4.68
C GLY A 306 -19.81 -16.74 6.14
N ASP A 307 -20.87 -16.48 6.89
CA ASP A 307 -21.04 -16.91 8.30
C ASP A 307 -19.86 -16.58 9.23
N GLY A 308 -19.14 -15.49 8.94
CA GLY A 308 -17.94 -15.07 9.68
C GLY A 308 -16.74 -16.01 9.53
N SER A 309 -16.76 -16.88 8.53
CA SER A 309 -15.66 -17.81 8.20
C SER A 309 -14.74 -17.23 7.12
N TRP A 310 -13.47 -17.62 7.19
CA TRP A 310 -12.40 -17.15 6.32
C TRP A 310 -11.62 -18.32 5.72
N THR A 311 -11.15 -18.16 4.49
CA THR A 311 -10.17 -19.04 3.85
C THR A 311 -8.89 -18.27 3.61
N SER A 312 -7.74 -18.94 3.75
CA SER A 312 -6.43 -18.36 3.46
C SER A 312 -5.76 -19.05 2.27
N GLU A 313 -4.98 -18.27 1.54
CA GLU A 313 -4.13 -18.72 0.46
C GLU A 313 -2.72 -18.13 0.63
N VAL A 314 -1.69 -18.94 0.37
CA VAL A 314 -0.29 -18.48 0.39
C VAL A 314 0.02 -17.76 -0.91
N VAL A 315 0.47 -16.51 -0.80
CA VAL A 315 0.94 -15.69 -1.93
C VAL A 315 2.44 -15.88 -2.12
N ALA A 316 3.24 -15.67 -1.07
CA ALA A 316 4.69 -15.76 -1.11
C ALA A 316 5.26 -16.29 0.22
N THR A 317 6.35 -17.05 0.16
CA THR A 317 7.03 -17.64 1.34
C THR A 317 8.53 -17.37 1.38
N GLN A 318 9.08 -16.73 0.34
CA GLN A 318 10.51 -16.48 0.21
C GLN A 318 10.76 -15.11 -0.40
N SER A 319 11.84 -14.46 0.02
CA SER A 319 12.33 -13.25 -0.62
C SER A 319 12.94 -13.52 -1.99
N ASP A 320 12.98 -12.51 -2.85
CA ASP A 320 13.68 -12.55 -4.14
C ASP A 320 15.09 -11.95 -4.00
N GLY A 321 15.87 -12.59 -3.14
CA GLY A 321 17.28 -12.27 -2.93
C GLY A 321 17.55 -11.10 -1.99
N TYR A 322 16.54 -10.47 -1.39
CA TYR A 322 16.73 -9.55 -0.25
C TYR A 322 16.63 -10.35 1.06
N SER A 323 17.77 -10.68 1.65
CA SER A 323 17.86 -11.57 2.81
C SER A 323 18.95 -11.13 3.78
N GLY A 324 18.71 -11.36 5.07
CA GLY A 324 19.72 -11.17 6.11
C GLY A 324 20.42 -12.48 6.48
N GLY A 325 21.05 -12.51 7.66
CA GLY A 325 21.77 -13.68 8.16
C GLY A 325 20.91 -14.92 8.42
N ASP A 326 19.59 -14.75 8.58
CA ASP A 326 18.66 -15.85 8.89
C ASP A 326 18.09 -16.54 7.63
N GLY A 327 18.48 -16.09 6.43
CA GLY A 327 18.11 -16.71 5.16
C GLY A 327 16.98 -15.99 4.42
N THR A 328 16.39 -16.68 3.44
CA THR A 328 15.45 -16.10 2.46
C THR A 328 13.98 -16.34 2.81
N GLN A 329 13.68 -16.88 3.99
CA GLN A 329 12.32 -17.29 4.39
C GLN A 329 11.48 -16.12 4.95
N PHE A 330 11.73 -14.90 4.51
CA PHE A 330 11.11 -13.70 5.07
C PHE A 330 10.63 -12.77 3.95
N THR A 331 9.32 -12.55 3.84
CA THR A 331 8.71 -11.70 2.80
C THR A 331 7.32 -11.25 3.24
N GLY A 332 6.71 -10.34 2.49
CA GLY A 332 5.30 -9.93 2.65
C GLY A 332 5.07 -8.60 3.36
N GLY A 333 6.13 -7.98 3.88
CA GLY A 333 6.05 -6.76 4.65
C GLY A 333 5.39 -5.61 3.88
N LEU A 334 4.72 -4.70 4.59
CA LEU A 334 4.06 -3.53 4.00
C LEU A 334 3.07 -3.86 2.87
N ALA A 335 2.42 -5.04 2.91
CA ALA A 335 1.46 -5.43 1.87
C ALA A 335 0.37 -4.36 1.64
N HIS A 336 0.01 -4.15 0.38
CA HIS A 336 -1.12 -3.31 -0.02
C HIS A 336 -1.90 -4.01 -1.13
N LEU A 337 -3.16 -4.35 -0.83
CA LEU A 337 -4.08 -5.11 -1.66
C LEU A 337 -5.07 -4.17 -2.36
N VAL A 338 -5.29 -4.41 -3.64
CA VAL A 338 -6.32 -3.77 -4.46
C VAL A 338 -6.89 -4.77 -5.46
N PHE A 339 -8.11 -4.51 -5.93
CA PHE A 339 -8.70 -5.25 -7.05
C PHE A 339 -8.76 -4.36 -8.29
N ASP A 340 -8.46 -4.94 -9.45
CA ASP A 340 -8.73 -4.28 -10.73
C ASP A 340 -10.22 -4.37 -11.12
N ARG A 341 -10.58 -3.79 -12.27
CA ARG A 341 -11.96 -3.83 -12.79
C ARG A 341 -12.43 -5.23 -13.17
N SER A 342 -11.50 -6.14 -13.46
CA SER A 342 -11.76 -7.55 -13.78
C SER A 342 -11.90 -8.42 -12.53
N ASN A 343 -11.88 -7.81 -11.35
CA ASN A 343 -11.92 -8.50 -10.05
C ASN A 343 -10.68 -9.39 -9.80
N THR A 344 -9.55 -9.03 -10.38
CA THR A 344 -8.25 -9.67 -10.12
C THR A 344 -7.60 -8.99 -8.91
N PRO A 345 -7.16 -9.74 -7.89
CA PRO A 345 -6.39 -9.15 -6.80
C PRO A 345 -4.94 -8.88 -7.21
N HIS A 346 -4.48 -7.69 -6.84
CA HIS A 346 -3.11 -7.20 -6.99
C HIS A 346 -2.55 -6.86 -5.61
N ILE A 347 -1.34 -7.34 -5.32
CA ILE A 347 -0.67 -7.08 -4.06
C ILE A 347 0.72 -6.55 -4.34
N VAL A 348 1.03 -5.34 -3.87
CA VAL A 348 2.41 -4.91 -3.72
C VAL A 348 2.84 -5.20 -2.29
N PHE A 349 4.07 -5.63 -2.09
CA PHE A 349 4.64 -5.96 -0.79
C PHE A 349 6.16 -5.85 -0.85
N SER A 350 6.81 -5.96 0.29
CA SER A 350 8.26 -5.92 0.41
C SER A 350 8.84 -7.23 0.92
N ASP A 351 10.02 -7.56 0.44
CA ASP A 351 10.84 -8.61 1.04
C ASP A 351 11.37 -8.18 2.41
N ILE A 352 11.80 -9.14 3.21
CA ILE A 352 12.26 -8.88 4.56
C ILE A 352 13.60 -9.58 4.77
N ALA A 353 14.56 -8.86 5.32
CA ALA A 353 15.86 -9.40 5.67
C ALA A 353 15.95 -9.51 7.18
N SER A 354 16.00 -10.73 7.69
CA SER A 354 16.17 -11.00 9.12
C SER A 354 17.60 -11.36 9.47
N THR A 355 18.12 -10.82 10.58
CA THR A 355 19.41 -11.18 11.15
C THR A 355 19.36 -11.18 12.68
N HIS A 356 19.94 -12.20 13.31
CA HIS A 356 20.19 -12.18 14.76
C HIS A 356 21.41 -11.35 15.13
N TRP A 357 21.26 -10.42 16.07
CA TRP A 357 22.39 -9.71 16.67
C TRP A 357 22.95 -10.48 17.88
N PRO A 358 24.25 -10.36 18.22
CA PRO A 358 24.87 -11.13 19.32
C PRO A 358 24.19 -11.00 20.68
N ILE A 359 23.38 -9.95 20.88
CA ILE A 359 22.63 -9.65 22.09
C ILE A 359 21.16 -10.13 21.94
N ARG A 360 20.99 -11.39 21.51
CA ARG A 360 19.75 -12.20 21.53
C ARG A 360 18.53 -11.71 20.75
N ASN A 361 18.53 -10.53 20.16
CA ASN A 361 17.35 -10.00 19.48
C ASN A 361 17.45 -10.17 17.97
N GLN A 362 16.34 -10.57 17.37
CA GLN A 362 16.16 -10.60 15.93
C GLN A 362 15.89 -9.19 15.44
N CYS A 363 16.62 -8.79 14.41
CA CYS A 363 16.45 -7.51 13.73
C CYS A 363 15.95 -7.80 12.32
N VAL A 364 15.00 -7.01 11.84
CA VAL A 364 14.46 -7.16 10.49
C VAL A 364 14.54 -5.83 9.75
N ASN A 365 14.90 -5.89 8.48
CA ASN A 365 14.87 -4.78 7.55
C ASN A 365 13.85 -5.10 6.45
N VAL A 366 13.03 -4.12 6.05
CA VAL A 366 12.04 -4.30 4.96
C VAL A 366 12.64 -3.75 3.67
N GLY A 367 12.52 -4.48 2.57
CA GLY A 367 13.40 -4.35 1.42
C GLY A 367 12.72 -4.23 0.06
N ASN A 368 13.32 -4.91 -0.92
CA ASN A 368 12.85 -5.05 -2.31
C ASN A 368 11.33 -4.97 -2.40
N ILE A 369 10.83 -4.11 -3.29
CA ILE A 369 9.39 -4.05 -3.58
C ILE A 369 9.08 -5.12 -4.63
N ARG A 370 8.05 -5.90 -4.33
CA ARG A 370 7.52 -6.97 -5.16
C ARG A 370 6.06 -6.75 -5.44
N TYR A 371 5.64 -7.30 -6.56
CA TYR A 371 4.27 -7.26 -7.03
C TYR A 371 3.81 -8.67 -7.33
N ALA A 372 2.66 -9.04 -6.79
CA ALA A 372 1.96 -10.28 -7.03
C ALA A 372 0.59 -9.99 -7.67
N VAL A 373 0.25 -10.74 -8.70
CA VAL A 373 -1.08 -10.74 -9.32
C VAL A 373 -1.59 -12.15 -9.51
N ARG A 374 -2.90 -12.33 -9.35
CA ARG A 374 -3.52 -13.64 -9.53
C ARG A 374 -3.63 -13.98 -11.01
N ALA A 375 -2.93 -15.03 -11.43
CA ALA A 375 -3.03 -15.61 -12.77
C ALA A 375 -3.69 -17.00 -12.68
N GLY A 376 -5.02 -17.02 -12.72
CA GLY A 376 -5.80 -18.25 -12.56
C GLY A 376 -5.69 -18.85 -11.14
N ALA A 377 -5.11 -20.04 -11.03
CA ALA A 377 -4.89 -20.73 -9.75
C ALA A 377 -3.50 -20.47 -9.14
N THR A 378 -2.67 -19.65 -9.79
CA THR A 378 -1.30 -19.36 -9.38
C THR A 378 -1.08 -17.86 -9.21
N TRP A 379 -0.04 -17.48 -8.47
CA TRP A 379 0.43 -16.11 -8.36
C TRP A 379 1.58 -15.88 -9.32
N ASP A 380 1.48 -14.84 -10.15
CA ASP A 380 2.61 -14.28 -10.87
C ASP A 380 3.28 -13.22 -9.99
N ILE A 381 4.54 -13.42 -9.65
CA ILE A 381 5.27 -12.61 -8.67
C ILE A 381 6.57 -12.13 -9.28
N ARG A 382 6.81 -10.82 -9.21
CA ARG A 382 8.02 -10.17 -9.73
C ARG A 382 8.54 -9.10 -8.79
N THR A 383 9.85 -8.90 -8.82
CA THR A 383 10.50 -7.78 -8.15
C THR A 383 10.50 -6.58 -9.06
N ILE A 384 9.91 -5.49 -8.58
CA ILE A 384 9.74 -4.24 -9.32
C ILE A 384 10.73 -3.16 -8.86
N TYR A 385 11.31 -3.32 -7.68
CA TYR A 385 12.36 -2.46 -7.16
C TYR A 385 13.33 -3.26 -6.30
N ARG A 386 14.63 -3.18 -6.60
CA ARG A 386 15.68 -3.88 -5.85
C ARG A 386 16.46 -2.90 -4.99
N GLN A 387 16.58 -3.22 -3.71
CA GLN A 387 17.44 -2.51 -2.78
C GLN A 387 18.77 -3.27 -2.58
N PRO A 388 19.84 -2.57 -2.19
CA PRO A 388 21.06 -3.21 -1.72
C PRO A 388 20.75 -4.14 -0.53
N LEU A 389 21.46 -5.27 -0.45
CA LEU A 389 21.39 -6.12 0.73
C LEU A 389 21.79 -5.33 1.98
N PRO A 390 21.05 -5.47 3.10
CA PRO A 390 21.45 -4.84 4.34
C PRO A 390 22.78 -5.45 4.81
N THR A 391 23.72 -4.58 5.19
CA THR A 391 25.02 -5.03 5.75
C THR A 391 24.99 -5.12 7.27
N GLY A 392 23.90 -4.66 7.87
CA GLY A 392 23.60 -4.69 9.29
C GLY A 392 22.35 -3.85 9.55
N PHE A 393 21.82 -3.91 10.77
CA PHE A 393 20.56 -3.25 11.12
C PHE A 393 20.59 -1.72 10.93
N TYR A 394 21.67 -1.06 11.37
CA TYR A 394 21.83 0.40 11.28
C TYR A 394 22.50 0.88 9.97
N ASN A 395 22.77 -0.04 9.04
CA ASN A 395 23.36 0.29 7.74
C ASN A 395 22.60 -0.48 6.65
N ALA A 396 21.34 -0.08 6.53
CA ALA A 396 20.36 -0.66 5.63
C ALA A 396 19.64 0.45 4.87
N THR A 397 19.24 0.10 3.66
CA THR A 397 18.21 0.82 2.93
C THR A 397 16.92 0.03 3.15
N GLU A 398 15.93 0.67 3.76
CA GLU A 398 14.68 0.06 4.17
C GLU A 398 13.50 0.70 3.46
N MET A 399 12.46 -0.07 3.16
CA MET A 399 11.15 0.47 2.83
C MET A 399 10.40 0.83 4.10
N LEU A 400 9.98 2.09 4.21
CA LEU A 400 9.20 2.60 5.33
C LEU A 400 7.70 2.41 5.11
N GLU A 401 7.23 2.77 3.94
CA GLU A 401 5.81 2.77 3.57
C GLU A 401 5.64 2.34 2.12
N LEU A 402 4.48 1.78 1.81
CA LEU A 402 4.13 1.31 0.48
C LEU A 402 2.63 1.50 0.23
N CYS A 403 2.31 2.00 -0.96
CA CYS A 403 0.95 2.17 -1.44
C CYS A 403 0.87 1.71 -2.90
N LEU A 404 -0.20 0.97 -3.22
CA LEU A 404 -0.54 0.59 -4.59
C LEU A 404 -1.88 1.23 -4.94
N ASN A 405 -1.87 2.03 -6.00
CA ASN A 405 -3.05 2.65 -6.57
C ASN A 405 -3.31 2.07 -7.97
N ILE A 406 -4.56 1.68 -8.22
CA ILE A 406 -5.06 1.36 -9.56
C ILE A 406 -6.17 2.37 -9.85
N PRO A 407 -5.92 3.38 -10.68
CA PRO A 407 -6.87 4.44 -10.93
C PRO A 407 -8.14 3.86 -11.55
N LYS A 408 -9.31 4.36 -11.13
CA LYS A 408 -10.57 3.91 -11.72
C LYS A 408 -10.67 4.16 -13.21
N ARG A 409 -9.87 5.07 -13.78
CA ARG A 409 -9.94 5.52 -15.18
C ARG A 409 -8.87 4.92 -16.10
N THR A 410 -7.79 4.37 -15.55
CA THR A 410 -6.65 3.88 -16.34
C THR A 410 -6.25 2.47 -15.91
N ASP A 411 -5.66 1.70 -16.82
CA ASP A 411 -5.08 0.38 -16.53
C ASP A 411 -3.61 0.50 -16.08
N THR A 412 -3.21 1.69 -15.62
CA THR A 412 -1.87 1.95 -15.11
C THR A 412 -1.87 1.69 -13.62
N MET A 413 -0.99 0.84 -13.12
CA MET A 413 -0.80 0.75 -11.68
C MET A 413 0.29 1.71 -11.26
N ARG A 414 0.07 2.41 -10.15
CA ARG A 414 1.06 3.26 -9.51
C ARG A 414 1.46 2.66 -8.17
N VAL A 415 2.75 2.40 -8.01
CA VAL A 415 3.33 2.04 -6.71
C VAL A 415 4.10 3.23 -6.20
N ILE A 416 3.76 3.64 -4.99
CA ILE A 416 4.38 4.75 -4.30
C ILE A 416 4.95 4.23 -2.99
N GLY A 417 6.24 4.45 -2.77
CA GLY A 417 6.93 3.97 -1.59
C GLY A 417 7.82 5.04 -0.97
N VAL A 418 8.04 4.93 0.34
CA VAL A 418 9.04 5.74 1.05
C VAL A 418 10.23 4.84 1.34
N GLU A 419 11.36 5.14 0.72
CA GLU A 419 12.63 4.52 1.05
C GLU A 419 13.31 5.31 2.17
N LEU A 420 13.89 4.60 3.14
CA LEU A 420 14.65 5.12 4.26
C LEU A 420 16.09 4.61 4.15
N VAL A 421 17.05 5.52 3.96
CA VAL A 421 18.48 5.20 4.06
C VAL A 421 18.94 5.50 5.47
N VAL A 422 19.38 4.47 6.20
CA VAL A 422 19.92 4.62 7.56
C VAL A 422 21.43 4.80 7.47
N THR A 423 21.93 6.01 7.72
CA THR A 423 23.39 6.30 7.71
C THR A 423 24.00 6.32 9.11
N GLY A 424 23.17 6.31 10.14
CA GLY A 424 23.54 6.25 11.56
C GLY A 424 22.32 6.09 12.45
N GLU A 425 22.51 6.00 13.77
CA GLU A 425 21.44 5.76 14.75
C GLU A 425 20.31 6.81 14.69
N TYR A 426 20.63 8.03 14.26
CA TYR A 426 19.70 9.17 14.16
C TYR A 426 19.79 9.93 12.83
N GLU A 427 20.44 9.35 11.82
CA GLU A 427 20.62 9.99 10.52
C GLU A 427 19.91 9.17 9.43
N TYR A 428 18.91 9.82 8.83
CA TYR A 428 18.04 9.22 7.83
C TYR A 428 17.90 10.15 6.64
N THR A 429 17.96 9.59 5.44
CA THR A 429 17.46 10.26 4.24
C THR A 429 16.31 9.47 3.67
N THR A 430 15.19 10.13 3.38
CA THR A 430 14.07 9.46 2.73
C THR A 430 13.91 9.89 1.29
N SER A 431 13.59 8.92 0.43
CA SER A 431 13.30 9.12 -0.99
C SER A 431 11.88 8.64 -1.28
N LEU A 432 11.14 9.43 -2.06
CA LEU A 432 9.88 8.97 -2.62
C LEU A 432 10.17 8.18 -3.91
N LEU A 433 9.63 6.96 -3.98
CA LEU A 433 9.68 6.13 -5.18
C LEU A 433 8.32 6.14 -5.84
N GLU A 434 8.28 6.36 -7.16
CA GLU A 434 7.06 6.22 -7.97
C GLU A 434 7.35 5.32 -9.16
N PHE A 435 6.51 4.30 -9.34
CA PHE A 435 6.54 3.41 -10.49
C PHE A 435 5.16 3.41 -11.13
N ALA A 436 5.09 3.72 -12.41
CA ALA A 436 3.90 3.51 -13.23
C ALA A 436 4.20 2.42 -14.25
N TRP A 437 3.38 1.37 -14.29
CA TRP A 437 3.44 0.38 -15.36
C TRP A 437 2.05 -0.04 -15.80
N GLY A 438 1.89 -0.36 -17.08
CA GLY A 438 0.63 -0.90 -17.59
C GLY A 438 0.41 -2.30 -17.02
N VAL A 439 -0.76 -2.57 -16.44
CA VAL A 439 -1.20 -3.97 -16.40
C VAL A 439 -1.24 -4.41 -17.86
N PRO A 440 -0.65 -5.55 -18.25
CA PRO A 440 -0.84 -6.07 -19.60
C PRO A 440 -2.34 -6.37 -19.75
N CYS A 441 -3.10 -5.41 -20.24
CA CYS A 441 -4.53 -5.55 -20.44
C CYS A 441 -4.81 -6.51 -21.61
N CYS A 442 -3.82 -6.69 -22.49
CA CYS A 442 -3.86 -7.62 -23.60
C CYS A 442 -3.36 -9.00 -23.15
N THR A 443 -4.24 -10.00 -23.22
CA THR A 443 -3.90 -11.40 -22.95
C THR A 443 -4.13 -12.27 -24.19
N GLY A 444 -3.21 -13.21 -24.45
CA GLY A 444 -3.30 -14.07 -25.63
C GLY A 444 -2.93 -13.36 -26.93
N THR A 445 -3.92 -12.98 -27.73
CA THR A 445 -3.77 -12.29 -29.02
C THR A 445 -4.49 -10.95 -29.02
N THR A 446 -4.04 -10.01 -29.84
CA THR A 446 -4.75 -8.74 -30.05
C THR A 446 -6.14 -8.97 -30.69
N GLY A 447 -6.99 -7.95 -30.73
CA GLY A 447 -8.26 -7.98 -31.46
C GLY A 447 -9.53 -8.02 -30.61
N ASN A 448 -9.45 -8.36 -29.33
CA ASN A 448 -10.56 -8.36 -28.37
C ASN A 448 -10.81 -6.95 -27.81
N VAL A 449 -11.08 -6.01 -28.73
CA VAL A 449 -11.22 -4.56 -28.47
C VAL A 449 -12.22 -4.25 -27.36
N ASN A 450 -13.28 -5.04 -27.18
CA ASN A 450 -14.30 -4.79 -26.17
C ASN A 450 -14.10 -5.54 -24.84
N ALA A 451 -13.04 -6.34 -24.72
CA ALA A 451 -12.73 -7.16 -23.56
C ALA A 451 -13.80 -8.22 -23.20
N GLU A 452 -14.64 -8.67 -24.14
CA GLU A 452 -15.65 -9.72 -23.90
C GLU A 452 -15.13 -11.15 -24.15
N GLY A 453 -13.84 -11.30 -24.48
CA GLY A 453 -13.08 -12.55 -24.40
C GLY A 453 -13.03 -13.36 -25.68
N ILE A 454 -13.71 -12.93 -26.73
CA ILE A 454 -13.60 -13.48 -28.09
C ILE A 454 -13.47 -12.35 -29.09
N VAL A 455 -12.71 -12.57 -30.17
CA VAL A 455 -12.59 -11.59 -31.25
C VAL A 455 -13.74 -11.78 -32.25
N ASP A 456 -14.71 -10.86 -32.25
CA ASP A 456 -15.91 -10.90 -33.09
C ASP A 456 -16.34 -9.52 -33.66
N LEU A 457 -17.58 -9.42 -34.17
CA LEU A 457 -18.11 -8.19 -34.78
C LEU A 457 -18.40 -7.06 -33.77
N ALA A 458 -18.53 -7.38 -32.49
CA ALA A 458 -18.67 -6.39 -31.42
C ALA A 458 -17.35 -5.63 -31.23
N ASP A 459 -16.20 -6.31 -31.29
CA ASP A 459 -14.88 -5.66 -31.28
C ASP A 459 -14.70 -4.71 -32.45
N LEU A 460 -15.14 -5.14 -33.64
CA LEU A 460 -15.11 -4.30 -34.82
C LEU A 460 -15.94 -3.04 -34.64
N SER A 461 -17.14 -3.18 -34.06
CA SER A 461 -18.04 -2.06 -33.79
C SER A 461 -17.45 -1.10 -32.75
N ALA A 462 -16.84 -1.64 -31.69
CA ALA A 462 -16.12 -0.89 -30.66
C ALA A 462 -14.95 -0.09 -31.25
N LEU A 463 -14.11 -0.73 -32.07
CA LEU A 463 -12.96 -0.09 -32.71
C LEU A 463 -13.36 1.02 -33.67
N VAL A 464 -14.41 0.80 -34.47
CA VAL A 464 -14.97 1.84 -35.35
C VAL A 464 -15.48 3.02 -34.52
N SER A 465 -16.21 2.75 -33.43
CA SER A 465 -16.73 3.81 -32.55
C SER A 465 -15.58 4.63 -31.94
N TYR A 466 -14.50 3.98 -31.50
CA TYR A 466 -13.31 4.66 -31.00
C TYR A 466 -12.66 5.55 -32.08
N LEU A 467 -12.34 4.98 -33.24
CA LEU A 467 -11.62 5.69 -34.32
C LEU A 467 -12.44 6.82 -34.96
N THR A 468 -13.76 6.78 -34.84
CA THR A 468 -14.67 7.81 -35.38
C THR A 468 -15.09 8.84 -34.35
N GLY A 469 -14.60 8.76 -33.10
CA GLY A 469 -14.99 9.66 -32.02
C GLY A 469 -16.42 9.44 -31.52
N GLY A 470 -16.97 8.25 -31.70
CA GLY A 470 -18.29 7.82 -31.24
C GLY A 470 -18.42 7.63 -29.72
N GLY A 471 -17.38 7.99 -28.96
CA GLY A 471 -17.40 7.98 -27.49
C GLY A 471 -17.04 6.64 -26.85
N TYR A 472 -16.68 5.62 -27.64
CA TYR A 472 -16.17 4.37 -27.09
C TYR A 472 -14.78 4.58 -26.49
N VAL A 473 -14.59 4.20 -25.23
CA VAL A 473 -13.31 4.23 -24.53
C VAL A 473 -12.74 2.82 -24.54
N LEU A 474 -11.54 2.65 -25.11
CA LEU A 474 -10.90 1.34 -25.21
C LEU A 474 -10.59 0.80 -23.81
N PRO A 475 -11.11 -0.38 -23.42
CA PRO A 475 -10.73 -1.05 -22.19
C PRO A 475 -9.26 -1.50 -22.20
N CYS A 476 -8.71 -1.76 -23.39
CA CYS A 476 -7.31 -2.10 -23.55
C CYS A 476 -6.76 -1.57 -24.89
N PRO A 477 -6.04 -0.43 -24.90
CA PRO A 477 -5.41 0.08 -26.11
C PRO A 477 -4.44 -0.92 -26.76
N ALA A 478 -3.79 -1.77 -25.97
CA ALA A 478 -2.89 -2.81 -26.49
C ALA A 478 -3.64 -3.94 -27.23
N GLU A 479 -4.87 -4.30 -26.84
CA GLU A 479 -5.71 -5.25 -27.61
C GLU A 479 -6.22 -4.61 -28.91
N ALA A 480 -6.52 -3.31 -28.87
CA ALA A 480 -7.01 -2.56 -30.02
C ALA A 480 -5.92 -2.18 -31.03
N ASN A 481 -4.65 -2.19 -30.64
CA ASN A 481 -3.48 -2.07 -31.51
C ASN A 481 -3.17 -3.44 -32.15
N ILE A 482 -4.12 -3.89 -32.97
CA ILE A 482 -4.21 -5.21 -33.56
C ILE A 482 -2.97 -5.58 -34.36
N ASN A 483 -2.37 -4.61 -35.04
CA ASN A 483 -1.16 -4.84 -35.82
C ASN A 483 0.15 -4.60 -35.06
N VAL A 484 0.07 -4.23 -33.78
CA VAL A 484 1.21 -4.03 -32.87
C VAL A 484 2.19 -2.95 -33.38
N THR A 485 1.68 -1.89 -34.01
CA THR A 485 2.50 -0.76 -34.49
C THR A 485 2.76 0.30 -33.42
N GLY A 486 1.99 0.27 -32.32
CA GLY A 486 2.20 1.09 -31.13
C GLY A 486 1.16 2.19 -30.93
N ILE A 487 0.23 2.34 -31.88
CA ILE A 487 -0.93 3.24 -31.81
C ILE A 487 -2.16 2.49 -32.30
N VAL A 488 -3.36 2.94 -31.90
CA VAL A 488 -4.62 2.42 -32.43
C VAL A 488 -5.09 3.31 -33.58
N ASP A 489 -5.08 2.80 -34.80
CA ASP A 489 -5.44 3.55 -36.00
C ASP A 489 -6.25 2.74 -37.05
N LEU A 490 -6.44 3.30 -38.25
CA LEU A 490 -7.21 2.67 -39.32
C LEU A 490 -6.59 1.37 -39.87
N SER A 491 -5.30 1.15 -39.63
CA SER A 491 -4.62 -0.09 -40.02
C SER A 491 -4.95 -1.24 -39.06
N ASP A 492 -5.23 -0.96 -37.78
CA ASP A 492 -5.79 -1.94 -36.86
C ASP A 492 -7.21 -2.34 -37.24
N LEU A 493 -8.03 -1.36 -37.63
CA LEU A 493 -9.37 -1.63 -38.17
C LEU A 493 -9.30 -2.54 -39.40
N THR A 494 -8.36 -2.28 -40.30
CA THR A 494 -8.15 -3.10 -41.50
C THR A 494 -7.70 -4.52 -41.14
N ALA A 495 -6.81 -4.66 -40.14
CA ALA A 495 -6.36 -5.95 -39.64
C ALA A 495 -7.52 -6.76 -39.02
N LEU A 496 -8.36 -6.12 -38.20
CA LEU A 496 -9.53 -6.76 -37.57
C LEU A 496 -10.54 -7.24 -38.60
N VAL A 497 -10.86 -6.40 -39.60
CA VAL A 497 -11.78 -6.77 -40.69
C VAL A 497 -11.22 -7.96 -41.47
N SER A 498 -9.92 -7.95 -41.79
CA SER A 498 -9.25 -9.05 -42.51
C SER A 498 -9.31 -10.37 -41.73
N TYR A 499 -9.13 -10.31 -40.41
CA TYR A 499 -9.30 -11.46 -39.52
C TYR A 499 -10.76 -11.98 -39.52
N LEU A 500 -11.74 -11.10 -39.29
CA LEU A 500 -13.15 -11.49 -39.12
C LEU A 500 -13.85 -11.94 -40.41
N THR A 501 -13.42 -11.43 -41.57
CA THR A 501 -14.13 -11.68 -42.84
C THR A 501 -13.43 -12.69 -43.74
N VAL A 502 -12.10 -12.59 -43.86
CA VAL A 502 -11.32 -13.40 -44.80
C VAL A 502 -10.54 -14.50 -44.06
N GLY A 503 -10.26 -14.31 -42.77
CA GLY A 503 -9.40 -15.21 -41.98
C GLY A 503 -7.94 -15.23 -42.46
N THR A 504 -7.53 -14.25 -43.28
CA THR A 504 -6.16 -14.18 -43.82
C THR A 504 -5.18 -13.48 -42.89
N TYR A 505 -5.69 -12.66 -41.99
CA TYR A 505 -4.87 -12.02 -40.96
C TYR A 505 -4.79 -12.95 -39.75
N VAL A 506 -3.58 -13.23 -39.27
CA VAL A 506 -3.37 -13.96 -38.01
C VAL A 506 -3.11 -12.92 -36.94
N LEU A 507 -3.96 -12.88 -35.91
CA LEU A 507 -3.83 -11.94 -34.82
C LEU A 507 -2.48 -12.15 -34.12
N PRO A 508 -1.61 -11.12 -34.07
CA PRO A 508 -0.38 -11.18 -33.31
C PRO A 508 -0.65 -11.53 -31.84
N PRO A 509 0.27 -12.24 -31.17
CA PRO A 509 0.21 -12.33 -29.73
C PRO A 509 0.26 -10.92 -29.15
N CYS A 510 -0.43 -10.73 -28.02
CA CYS A 510 -0.33 -9.49 -27.26
C CYS A 510 1.15 -9.16 -27.02
N PRO A 511 1.58 -7.90 -27.26
CA PRO A 511 2.94 -7.52 -27.00
C PRO A 511 3.24 -7.82 -25.54
N GLN A 512 4.15 -8.78 -25.31
CA GLN A 512 4.76 -8.90 -24.00
C GLN A 512 5.52 -7.60 -23.84
N GLU A 513 5.07 -6.72 -22.95
CA GLU A 513 5.87 -5.57 -22.56
C GLU A 513 7.25 -6.12 -22.18
N SER A 514 8.24 -5.88 -23.03
CA SER A 514 9.60 -6.25 -22.72
C SER A 514 10.02 -5.32 -21.60
N LEU A 515 9.82 -5.76 -20.37
CA LEU A 515 10.40 -5.17 -19.18
C LEU A 515 11.90 -5.46 -19.27
N THR A 516 12.61 -4.70 -20.11
CA THR A 516 14.06 -4.61 -20.00
C THR A 516 14.36 -3.97 -18.65
N PRO A 517 15.20 -4.59 -17.81
CA PRO A 517 15.55 -4.07 -16.49
C PRO A 517 16.25 -2.71 -16.54
#